data_AF-A0A838K0P8-F1
#
_entry.id   AF-A0A838K0P8-F1
#
_cell.length_a   1.000
_cell.length_b   1.000
_cell.length_c   1.000
_cell.angle_alpha   90.00
_cell.angle_beta   90.00
_cell.angle_gamma   90.00
#
_symmetry.space_group_name_H-M   'P 1'
#
loop_
_entity.id
_entity.type
_entity.pdbx_description
1 polymer ?
#
loop_
_entity_poly.entity_id
_entity_poly.type
_entity_poly.pdbx_seq_one_letter_code
_entity_poly.pdbx_strand_id
1 'polypeptide(L)'
;MAFTSLPPPPPRRTMAAGHAILVVLIALGIGTVLNAPGLAAAAARQPFGWQRSVAVTVLTPIRTFSDLAGLNWPHVALADIAAEANGSASPDDPASAPSPADGAVRPTAPVTGGKTEPAPRRSPPGNDRRGGSREDPLRMWVGGDSLTSEFGPALVDVAVRTRRVAAEVDFRFSTGLARPDFFDWPAQLRRVAATADPDVFVVMFGANDGQNLQVDDRVLTFGTPAWHAEYHRRVTALMQRLSARGRWVWWVGQPGMRSADFDARMSLLNDVYRSAAADHQRVAYVDSRALFTGPTGAFSPYLDDARGNRTLMRQQDGIHLTRAGGQRLAGTVFAEIDARWALTEGD
;
A
#
# COMPACT_ATOMS: atom_id res chain seq x y z
N MET A 1 58.02 -49.88 -18.89
CA MET A 1 56.67 -49.28 -19.01
C MET A 1 56.84 -47.92 -19.67
N ALA A 2 56.37 -47.77 -20.92
CA ALA A 2 56.44 -46.52 -21.66
C ALA A 2 55.21 -45.66 -21.31
N PHE A 3 55.41 -44.47 -20.77
CA PHE A 3 54.38 -43.45 -20.65
C PHE A 3 54.38 -42.60 -21.92
N THR A 4 53.38 -42.79 -22.77
CA THR A 4 53.05 -41.88 -23.87
C THR A 4 52.49 -40.58 -23.28
N SER A 5 53.20 -39.47 -23.45
CA SER A 5 52.72 -38.14 -23.09
C SER A 5 51.59 -37.71 -24.04
N LEU A 6 50.50 -37.18 -23.48
CA LEU A 6 49.42 -36.59 -24.27
C LEU A 6 49.87 -35.27 -24.94
N PRO A 7 49.38 -34.96 -26.15
CA PRO A 7 49.71 -33.73 -26.84
C PRO A 7 49.21 -32.50 -26.07
N PRO A 8 49.89 -31.34 -26.18
CA PRO A 8 49.50 -30.12 -25.49
C PRO A 8 48.12 -29.64 -25.97
N PRO A 9 47.30 -29.05 -25.08
CA PRO A 9 45.99 -28.53 -25.46
C PRO A 9 46.14 -27.41 -26.50
N PRO A 10 45.16 -27.27 -27.43
CA PRO A 10 45.21 -26.23 -28.45
C PRO A 10 45.22 -24.82 -27.81
N PRO A 11 45.85 -23.84 -28.46
CA PRO A 11 45.94 -22.48 -27.94
C PRO A 11 44.54 -21.90 -27.75
N ARG A 12 44.28 -21.35 -26.56
CA ARG A 12 43.03 -20.64 -26.25
C ARG A 12 42.95 -19.40 -27.15
N ARG A 13 41.98 -19.39 -28.08
CA ARG A 13 41.67 -18.19 -28.87
C ARG A 13 41.18 -17.09 -27.92
N THR A 14 41.98 -16.07 -27.72
CA THR A 14 41.57 -14.88 -26.98
C THR A 14 40.65 -14.06 -27.89
N MET A 15 39.44 -13.76 -27.42
CA MET A 15 38.55 -12.84 -28.13
C MET A 15 39.14 -11.43 -28.08
N ALA A 16 39.10 -10.71 -29.21
CA ALA A 16 39.42 -9.29 -29.22
C ALA A 16 38.47 -8.54 -28.29
N ALA A 17 38.98 -7.60 -27.48
CA ALA A 17 38.17 -6.88 -26.48
C ALA A 17 36.90 -6.24 -27.05
N GLY A 18 36.94 -5.78 -28.32
CA GLY A 18 35.75 -5.25 -29.00
C GLY A 18 34.63 -6.27 -29.22
N HIS A 19 34.96 -7.53 -29.47
CA HIS A 19 33.95 -8.59 -29.58
C HIS A 19 33.32 -8.92 -28.22
N ALA A 20 34.11 -8.91 -27.15
CA ALA A 20 33.58 -9.10 -25.81
C ALA A 20 32.60 -7.99 -25.41
N ILE A 21 32.95 -6.72 -25.70
CA ILE A 21 32.07 -5.57 -25.45
C ILE A 21 30.77 -5.67 -26.26
N LEU A 22 30.87 -6.03 -27.55
CA LEU A 22 29.68 -6.20 -28.40
C LEU A 22 28.74 -7.29 -27.87
N VAL A 23 29.28 -8.43 -27.46
CA VAL A 23 28.48 -9.53 -26.87
C VAL A 23 27.80 -9.08 -25.58
N VAL A 24 28.48 -8.32 -24.71
CA VAL A 24 27.88 -7.77 -23.50
C VAL A 24 26.75 -6.78 -23.83
N LEU A 25 26.95 -5.88 -24.80
CA LEU A 25 25.91 -4.92 -25.20
C LEU A 25 24.69 -5.61 -25.80
N ILE A 26 24.88 -6.64 -26.62
CA ILE A 26 23.78 -7.45 -27.16
C ILE A 26 23.05 -8.19 -26.03
N ALA A 27 23.79 -8.80 -25.10
CA ALA A 27 23.19 -9.49 -23.95
C ALA A 27 22.38 -8.54 -23.06
N LEU A 28 22.88 -7.33 -22.80
CA LEU A 28 22.17 -6.29 -22.05
C LEU A 28 20.93 -5.80 -22.82
N GLY A 29 21.03 -5.63 -24.14
CA GLY A 29 19.89 -5.27 -25.00
C GLY A 29 18.78 -6.32 -24.97
N ILE A 30 19.15 -7.60 -25.14
CA ILE A 30 18.21 -8.73 -25.04
C ILE A 30 17.60 -8.78 -23.64
N GLY A 31 18.42 -8.70 -22.58
CA GLY A 31 17.93 -8.67 -21.20
C GLY A 31 16.96 -7.52 -20.93
N THR A 32 17.18 -6.35 -21.54
CA THR A 32 16.29 -5.19 -21.42
C THR A 32 14.93 -5.44 -22.07
N VAL A 33 14.90 -6.07 -23.26
CA VAL A 33 13.64 -6.38 -23.95
C VAL A 33 12.86 -7.47 -23.21
N LEU A 34 13.53 -8.55 -22.78
CA LEU A 34 12.90 -9.66 -22.08
C LEU A 34 12.37 -9.25 -20.69
N ASN A 35 13.06 -8.31 -20.01
CA ASN A 35 12.67 -7.79 -18.70
C ASN A 35 12.00 -6.40 -18.76
N ALA A 36 11.55 -5.98 -19.95
CA ALA A 36 10.99 -4.64 -20.16
C ALA A 36 9.79 -4.32 -19.25
N PRO A 37 8.86 -5.27 -18.97
CA PRO A 37 7.76 -5.01 -18.02
C PRO A 37 8.26 -4.67 -16.61
N GLY A 38 9.17 -5.48 -16.06
CA GLY A 38 9.76 -5.25 -14.73
C GLY A 38 10.58 -3.97 -14.65
N LEU A 39 11.36 -3.65 -15.70
CA LEU A 39 12.12 -2.39 -15.77
C LEU A 39 11.20 -1.17 -15.86
N ALA A 40 10.13 -1.24 -16.66
CA ALA A 40 9.15 -0.17 -16.76
C ALA A 40 8.38 0.02 -15.44
N ALA A 41 8.02 -1.08 -14.75
CA ALA A 41 7.40 -1.03 -13.43
C ALA A 41 8.36 -0.40 -12.40
N ALA A 42 9.63 -0.78 -12.40
CA ALA A 42 10.66 -0.20 -11.54
C ALA A 42 10.86 1.30 -11.82
N ALA A 43 10.88 1.72 -13.09
CA ALA A 43 10.96 3.13 -13.46
C ALA A 43 9.71 3.91 -13.03
N ALA A 44 8.52 3.33 -13.18
CA ALA A 44 7.26 3.98 -12.80
C ALA A 44 7.17 4.27 -11.29
N ARG A 45 7.76 3.38 -10.46
CA ARG A 45 7.85 3.50 -8.99
C ARG A 45 8.80 4.59 -8.48
N GLN A 46 9.68 5.12 -9.33
CA GLN A 46 10.58 6.19 -8.90
C GLN A 46 9.79 7.44 -8.45
N PRO A 47 10.36 8.27 -7.55
CA PRO A 47 9.78 9.57 -7.23
C PRO A 47 9.64 10.44 -8.49
N PHE A 48 8.71 11.39 -8.47
CA PHE A 48 8.64 12.39 -9.53
C PHE A 48 9.96 13.15 -9.66
N GLY A 49 10.48 13.22 -10.88
CA GLY A 49 11.74 13.89 -11.22
C GLY A 49 12.15 13.60 -12.66
N TRP A 50 13.14 14.33 -13.17
CA TRP A 50 13.57 14.21 -14.57
C TRP A 50 14.13 12.82 -14.91
N GLN A 51 14.82 12.18 -13.96
CA GLN A 51 15.37 10.82 -14.12
C GLN A 51 14.26 9.81 -14.40
N ARG A 52 13.17 9.87 -13.62
CA ARG A 52 11.97 9.06 -13.86
C ARG A 52 11.36 9.35 -15.22
N SER A 53 11.20 10.62 -15.57
CA SER A 53 10.59 11.01 -16.86
C SER A 53 11.37 10.40 -18.02
N VAL A 54 12.71 10.50 -18.02
CA VAL A 54 13.56 9.88 -19.04
C VAL A 54 13.43 8.36 -19.01
N ALA A 55 13.49 7.73 -17.83
CA ALA A 55 13.39 6.28 -17.70
C ALA A 55 12.05 5.74 -18.24
N VAL A 56 10.92 6.35 -17.86
CA VAL A 56 9.59 5.97 -18.34
C VAL A 56 9.49 6.22 -19.85
N THR A 57 9.90 7.38 -20.37
CA THR A 57 9.85 7.69 -21.81
C THR A 57 10.66 6.70 -22.65
N VAL A 58 11.82 6.27 -22.17
CA VAL A 58 12.65 5.28 -22.89
C VAL A 58 12.08 3.87 -22.78
N LEU A 59 11.58 3.47 -21.61
CA LEU A 59 11.15 2.10 -21.36
C LEU A 59 9.74 1.79 -21.85
N THR A 60 8.84 2.77 -21.96
CA THR A 60 7.46 2.54 -22.41
C THR A 60 7.39 1.94 -23.82
N PRO A 61 8.06 2.49 -24.86
CA PRO A 61 8.04 1.90 -26.21
C PRO A 61 8.63 0.48 -26.25
N ILE A 62 9.68 0.22 -25.45
CA ILE A 62 10.35 -1.09 -25.36
C ILE A 62 9.42 -2.11 -24.71
N ARG A 63 8.71 -1.73 -23.64
CA ARG A 63 7.67 -2.56 -23.03
C ARG A 63 6.55 -2.87 -24.02
N THR A 64 6.00 -1.86 -24.70
CA THR A 64 4.94 -2.05 -25.69
C THR A 64 5.33 -3.03 -26.79
N PHE A 65 6.57 -2.95 -27.30
CA PHE A 65 7.08 -3.90 -28.27
C PHE A 65 7.25 -5.31 -27.68
N SER A 66 7.81 -5.44 -26.48
CA SER A 66 8.01 -6.74 -25.82
C SER A 66 6.67 -7.45 -25.55
N ASP A 67 5.66 -6.70 -25.09
CA ASP A 67 4.30 -7.19 -24.85
C ASP A 67 3.62 -7.63 -26.16
N LEU A 68 3.72 -6.82 -27.22
CA LEU A 68 3.15 -7.15 -28.54
C LEU A 68 3.83 -8.36 -29.20
N ALA A 69 5.15 -8.53 -29.00
CA ALA A 69 5.94 -9.60 -29.58
C ALA A 69 5.89 -10.90 -28.75
N GLY A 70 5.22 -10.91 -27.59
CA GLY A 70 5.18 -12.06 -26.68
C GLY A 70 6.56 -12.43 -26.10
N LEU A 71 7.51 -11.49 -26.11
CA LEU A 71 8.88 -11.71 -25.63
C LEU A 71 8.98 -11.61 -24.11
N ASN A 72 7.90 -11.20 -23.44
CA ASN A 72 7.77 -11.16 -21.99
C ASN A 72 7.49 -12.53 -21.36
N TRP A 73 7.33 -13.60 -22.14
CA TRP A 73 7.03 -14.95 -21.62
C TRP A 73 7.99 -15.45 -20.52
N PRO A 74 9.32 -15.21 -20.56
CA PRO A 74 10.21 -15.69 -19.49
C PRO A 74 9.95 -14.94 -18.18
N HIS A 75 9.63 -13.64 -18.28
CA HIS A 75 9.26 -12.83 -17.14
C HIS A 75 7.96 -13.33 -16.52
N VAL A 76 6.93 -13.61 -17.34
CA VAL A 76 5.63 -14.16 -16.91
C VAL A 76 5.78 -15.56 -16.29
N ALA A 77 6.62 -16.42 -16.85
CA ALA A 77 6.85 -17.75 -16.27
C ALA A 77 7.57 -17.70 -14.91
N LEU A 78 8.60 -16.84 -14.77
CA LEU A 78 9.28 -16.62 -13.49
C LEU A 78 8.33 -16.00 -12.45
N ALA A 79 7.45 -15.14 -12.93
CA ALA A 79 6.39 -14.49 -12.19
C ALA A 79 5.39 -15.49 -11.59
N ASP A 80 4.89 -16.41 -12.39
CA ASP A 80 3.95 -17.45 -11.97
C ASP A 80 4.59 -18.41 -10.95
N ILE A 81 5.84 -18.80 -11.17
CA ILE A 81 6.62 -19.63 -10.24
C ILE A 81 6.81 -18.92 -8.89
N ALA A 82 7.10 -17.62 -8.90
CA ALA A 82 7.24 -16.83 -7.69
C ALA A 82 5.90 -16.66 -6.95
N ALA A 83 4.79 -16.53 -7.68
CA ALA A 83 3.45 -16.44 -7.12
C ALA A 83 2.98 -17.78 -6.49
N GLU A 84 3.33 -18.93 -7.08
CA GLU A 84 3.09 -20.25 -6.51
C GLU A 84 3.91 -20.51 -5.24
N ALA A 85 5.15 -20.00 -5.17
CA ALA A 85 6.02 -20.17 -4.02
C ALA A 85 5.61 -19.31 -2.81
N ASN A 86 5.01 -18.13 -3.04
CA ASN A 86 4.72 -17.14 -1.99
C ASN A 86 3.22 -16.89 -1.70
N GLY A 87 2.32 -17.58 -2.39
CA GLY A 87 0.87 -17.41 -2.21
C GLY A 87 0.38 -16.03 -2.66
N SER A 88 -0.04 -15.91 -3.93
CA SER A 88 -0.72 -14.72 -4.48
C SER A 88 -0.02 -13.37 -4.24
N ALA A 89 1.31 -13.34 -4.35
CA ALA A 89 2.05 -12.10 -4.57
C ALA A 89 2.21 -11.89 -6.07
N SER A 90 1.69 -10.77 -6.61
CA SER A 90 1.98 -10.42 -8.00
C SER A 90 3.48 -10.17 -8.18
N PRO A 91 4.06 -10.57 -9.31
CA PRO A 91 5.51 -10.73 -9.48
C PRO A 91 6.23 -9.45 -9.90
N ASP A 92 5.50 -8.33 -9.95
CA ASP A 92 6.11 -7.03 -10.11
C ASP A 92 6.85 -6.56 -8.84
N ASP A 93 6.78 -7.26 -7.71
CA ASP A 93 7.43 -6.87 -6.45
C ASP A 93 8.79 -7.53 -6.19
N PRO A 94 9.90 -6.78 -6.32
CA PRO A 94 11.03 -6.92 -5.44
C PRO A 94 10.92 -5.87 -4.32
N ALA A 95 10.59 -6.35 -3.12
CA ALA A 95 10.86 -5.62 -1.89
C ALA A 95 12.36 -5.32 -1.77
N SER A 96 12.65 -4.12 -1.23
CA SER A 96 13.98 -3.63 -0.82
C SER A 96 14.90 -3.10 -1.93
N ALA A 97 14.67 -1.86 -2.34
CA ALA A 97 15.75 -0.95 -2.70
C ALA A 97 15.61 0.33 -1.86
N PRO A 98 16.68 0.78 -1.17
CA PRO A 98 16.66 2.03 -0.41
C PRO A 98 16.51 3.21 -1.37
N SER A 99 15.54 4.07 -1.11
CA SER A 99 15.42 5.36 -1.79
C SER A 99 16.61 6.25 -1.39
N PRO A 100 17.30 6.93 -2.33
CA PRO A 100 18.33 7.89 -1.99
C PRO A 100 17.67 9.06 -1.25
N ALA A 101 18.03 9.25 0.01
CA ALA A 101 17.69 10.42 0.78
C ALA A 101 18.58 11.59 0.30
N ASP A 102 18.00 12.54 -0.43
CA ASP A 102 18.55 13.87 -0.58
C ASP A 102 17.52 14.90 -0.10
N GLY A 103 17.95 15.73 0.85
CA GLY A 103 17.14 16.80 1.43
C GLY A 103 17.10 16.73 2.97
N ALA A 104 18.24 16.90 3.62
CA ALA A 104 18.30 17.17 5.05
C ALA A 104 17.53 18.46 5.36
N VAL A 105 16.34 18.34 5.96
CA VAL A 105 15.66 19.47 6.60
C VAL A 105 15.90 19.37 8.09
N ARG A 106 16.55 20.40 8.63
CA ARG A 106 16.88 20.56 10.03
C ARG A 106 15.61 20.92 10.82
N PRO A 107 15.22 20.18 11.88
CA PRO A 107 14.10 20.59 12.72
C PRO A 107 14.54 21.65 13.74
N THR A 108 13.80 22.75 13.82
CA THR A 108 13.82 23.66 14.97
C THR A 108 12.99 23.07 16.12
N ALA A 109 13.45 23.30 17.34
CA ALA A 109 13.01 22.69 18.61
C ALA A 109 11.65 23.24 19.14
N PRO A 110 11.12 22.76 20.28
CA PRO A 110 9.71 22.37 20.42
C PRO A 110 8.80 23.45 21.04
N VAL A 111 7.52 23.41 20.69
CA VAL A 111 6.46 24.08 21.47
C VAL A 111 5.75 23.04 22.34
N THR A 112 5.62 23.41 23.61
CA THR A 112 5.22 22.65 24.77
C THR A 112 3.73 22.28 24.78
N GLY A 113 3.45 21.04 25.19
CA GLY A 113 2.35 20.63 26.07
C GLY A 113 0.94 21.18 25.83
N GLY A 114 0.13 20.43 25.07
CA GLY A 114 -1.33 20.47 25.12
C GLY A 114 -1.87 19.07 25.40
N LYS A 115 -2.50 18.88 26.56
CA LYS A 115 -3.16 17.62 26.96
C LYS A 115 -4.43 17.48 26.11
N THR A 116 -4.40 16.63 25.07
CA THR A 116 -5.57 16.41 24.22
C THR A 116 -6.61 15.58 24.96
N GLU A 117 -7.70 16.25 25.34
CA GLU A 117 -8.92 15.67 25.88
C GLU A 117 -9.63 14.84 24.80
N PRO A 118 -10.23 13.67 25.13
CA PRO A 118 -10.91 12.85 24.13
C PRO A 118 -12.15 13.57 23.60
N ALA A 119 -12.28 13.67 22.27
CA ALA A 119 -13.48 14.19 21.64
C ALA A 119 -14.72 13.38 22.09
N PRO A 120 -15.86 14.04 22.36
CA PRO A 120 -17.05 13.35 22.85
C PRO A 120 -17.58 12.38 21.79
N ARG A 121 -17.81 11.12 22.18
CA ARG A 121 -18.56 10.13 21.39
C ARG A 121 -19.96 10.66 21.16
N ARG A 122 -20.22 11.18 19.95
CA ARG A 122 -21.58 11.44 19.50
C ARG A 122 -22.23 10.09 19.17
N SER A 123 -23.30 9.75 19.88
CA SER A 123 -24.17 8.64 19.52
C SER A 123 -24.70 8.84 18.10
N PRO A 124 -24.78 7.79 17.26
CA PRO A 124 -25.11 7.98 15.86
C PRO A 124 -26.59 8.32 15.65
N PRO A 125 -26.92 9.16 14.64
CA PRO A 125 -28.30 9.36 14.23
C PRO A 125 -28.89 8.05 13.70
N GLY A 126 -30.16 7.81 14.05
CA GLY A 126 -30.88 6.57 13.81
C GLY A 126 -31.38 6.34 12.38
N ASN A 127 -31.77 5.08 12.15
CA ASN A 127 -32.60 4.54 11.07
C ASN A 127 -32.08 4.50 9.61
N ASP A 128 -30.78 4.27 9.38
CA ASP A 128 -30.21 4.09 8.02
C ASP A 128 -29.61 2.70 7.77
N ARG A 129 -29.97 1.68 8.56
CA ARG A 129 -29.35 0.35 8.44
C ARG A 129 -29.95 -0.42 7.26
N ARG A 130 -29.40 -0.23 6.06
CA ARG A 130 -29.51 -1.23 4.99
C ARG A 130 -28.63 -2.43 5.35
N GLY A 131 -29.14 -3.63 5.12
CA GLY A 131 -28.43 -4.89 5.35
C GLY A 131 -28.10 -5.22 6.80
N GLY A 132 -27.36 -6.31 6.98
CA GLY A 132 -26.91 -6.82 8.28
C GLY A 132 -27.75 -7.97 8.83
N SER A 133 -28.74 -8.48 8.07
CA SER A 133 -29.39 -9.76 8.36
C SER A 133 -28.74 -10.89 7.55
N ARG A 134 -29.16 -12.15 7.76
CA ARG A 134 -28.65 -13.27 6.96
C ARG A 134 -29.27 -13.30 5.56
N GLU A 135 -30.50 -12.81 5.44
CA GLU A 135 -31.28 -12.71 4.20
C GLU A 135 -30.88 -11.48 3.36
N ASP A 136 -30.44 -10.40 4.01
CA ASP A 136 -29.90 -9.18 3.39
C ASP A 136 -28.55 -8.83 4.07
N PRO A 137 -27.45 -9.52 3.71
CA PRO A 137 -26.16 -9.29 4.33
C PRO A 137 -25.60 -7.91 3.96
N LEU A 138 -24.98 -7.25 4.94
CA LEU A 138 -24.28 -5.98 4.73
C LEU A 138 -23.14 -6.18 3.73
N ARG A 139 -23.10 -5.38 2.66
CA ARG A 139 -22.03 -5.46 1.66
C ARG A 139 -20.86 -4.57 2.08
N MET A 140 -19.72 -5.19 2.33
CA MET A 140 -18.50 -4.52 2.75
C MET A 140 -17.42 -4.67 1.68
N TRP A 141 -16.74 -3.57 1.38
CA TRP A 141 -15.55 -3.60 0.54
C TRP A 141 -14.37 -3.03 1.31
N VAL A 142 -13.28 -3.79 1.36
CA VAL A 142 -12.04 -3.42 2.04
C VAL A 142 -10.96 -3.16 1.00
N GLY A 143 -10.20 -2.08 1.11
CA GLY A 143 -9.07 -1.91 0.21
C GLY A 143 -8.07 -0.85 0.58
N GLY A 144 -6.91 -0.92 -0.06
CA GLY A 144 -5.77 -0.14 0.41
C GLY A 144 -4.46 -0.48 -0.24
N ASP A 145 -3.41 0.11 0.30
CA ASP A 145 -2.03 -0.21 -0.08
C ASP A 145 -1.52 -1.48 0.62
N SER A 146 -0.19 -1.66 0.64
CA SER A 146 0.46 -2.84 1.20
C SER A 146 0.16 -3.07 2.69
N LEU A 147 -0.23 -2.05 3.46
CA LEU A 147 -0.61 -2.26 4.87
C LEU A 147 -1.95 -2.99 5.03
N THR A 148 -2.73 -3.08 3.96
CA THR A 148 -4.00 -3.82 3.94
C THR A 148 -3.78 -5.33 3.76
N SER A 149 -2.56 -5.79 3.45
CA SER A 149 -2.29 -7.20 3.12
C SER A 149 -2.64 -8.18 4.25
N GLU A 150 -2.38 -7.81 5.50
CA GLU A 150 -2.73 -8.65 6.68
C GLU A 150 -4.05 -8.20 7.33
N PHE A 151 -4.34 -6.90 7.30
CA PHE A 151 -5.53 -6.33 7.90
C PHE A 151 -6.81 -6.67 7.12
N GLY A 152 -6.78 -6.51 5.81
CA GLY A 152 -7.95 -6.65 4.95
C GLY A 152 -8.53 -8.07 4.97
N PRO A 153 -7.74 -9.11 4.68
CA PRO A 153 -8.20 -10.50 4.81
C PRO A 153 -8.68 -10.84 6.22
N ALA A 154 -8.00 -10.38 7.27
CA ALA A 154 -8.44 -10.61 8.65
C ALA A 154 -9.79 -9.94 8.97
N LEU A 155 -10.06 -8.77 8.38
CA LEU A 155 -11.35 -8.07 8.51
C LEU A 155 -12.46 -8.81 7.76
N VAL A 156 -12.20 -9.28 6.54
CA VAL A 156 -13.13 -10.12 5.79
C VAL A 156 -13.45 -11.38 6.59
N ASP A 157 -12.44 -12.09 7.11
CA ASP A 157 -12.60 -13.30 7.91
C ASP A 157 -13.51 -13.11 9.13
N VAL A 158 -13.33 -12.02 9.89
CA VAL A 158 -14.20 -11.76 11.05
C VAL A 158 -15.61 -11.38 10.62
N ALA A 159 -15.75 -10.59 9.55
CA ALA A 159 -17.05 -10.12 9.09
C ALA A 159 -17.91 -11.26 8.53
N VAL A 160 -17.38 -12.09 7.64
CA VAL A 160 -18.16 -13.16 6.99
C VAL A 160 -18.58 -14.27 7.96
N ARG A 161 -17.85 -14.47 9.07
CA ARG A 161 -18.23 -15.43 10.13
C ARG A 161 -19.57 -15.12 10.78
N THR A 162 -20.01 -13.85 10.76
CA THR A 162 -21.34 -13.48 11.25
C THR A 162 -22.47 -14.02 10.38
N ARG A 163 -22.18 -14.40 9.13
CA ARG A 163 -23.16 -14.71 8.07
C ARG A 163 -24.13 -13.56 7.77
N ARG A 164 -23.82 -12.36 8.24
CA ARG A 164 -24.60 -11.12 8.10
C ARG A 164 -23.85 -10.05 7.31
N VAL A 165 -22.63 -10.38 6.86
CA VAL A 165 -21.79 -9.51 6.03
C VAL A 165 -21.27 -10.33 4.85
N ALA A 166 -21.43 -9.78 3.64
CA ALA A 166 -20.72 -10.20 2.45
C ALA A 166 -19.56 -9.21 2.24
N ALA A 167 -18.33 -9.70 2.26
CA ALA A 167 -17.15 -8.83 2.25
C ALA A 167 -16.13 -9.25 1.17
N GLU A 168 -15.55 -8.25 0.52
CA GLU A 168 -14.46 -8.41 -0.46
C GLU A 168 -13.27 -7.54 -0.07
N VAL A 169 -12.07 -7.94 -0.51
CA VAL A 169 -10.82 -7.19 -0.28
C VAL A 169 -10.02 -7.01 -1.57
N ASP A 170 -9.52 -5.80 -1.82
CA ASP A 170 -8.59 -5.50 -2.92
C ASP A 170 -7.49 -4.54 -2.41
N PHE A 171 -6.25 -5.01 -2.43
CA PHE A 171 -5.09 -4.20 -2.06
C PHE A 171 -3.99 -4.28 -3.11
N ARG A 172 -3.20 -3.21 -3.20
CA ARG A 172 -2.12 -3.08 -4.19
C ARG A 172 -0.85 -2.56 -3.55
N PHE A 173 0.21 -3.36 -3.60
CA PHE A 173 1.52 -2.98 -3.09
C PHE A 173 2.08 -1.74 -3.81
N SER A 174 2.84 -0.93 -3.08
CA SER A 174 3.50 0.28 -3.61
C SER A 174 2.55 1.35 -4.18
N THR A 175 1.25 1.29 -3.88
CA THR A 175 0.26 2.27 -4.34
C THR A 175 -0.15 3.25 -3.25
N GLY A 176 -0.90 4.28 -3.63
CA GLY A 176 -1.47 5.29 -2.74
C GLY A 176 -2.17 6.39 -3.54
N LEU A 177 -2.62 7.46 -2.88
CA LEU A 177 -3.36 8.56 -3.48
C LEU A 177 -2.45 9.64 -4.12
N ALA A 178 -1.15 9.60 -3.83
CA ALA A 178 -0.20 10.56 -4.38
C ALA A 178 0.05 10.37 -5.88
N ARG A 179 -0.02 9.11 -6.36
CA ARG A 179 0.42 8.66 -7.69
C ARG A 179 -0.70 8.02 -8.51
N PRO A 180 -1.71 8.79 -8.94
CA PRO A 180 -2.78 8.26 -9.80
C PRO A 180 -2.24 7.78 -11.17
N ASP A 181 -1.05 8.25 -11.59
CA ASP A 181 -0.34 7.76 -12.77
C ASP A 181 0.23 6.35 -12.59
N PHE A 182 0.46 5.91 -11.35
CA PHE A 182 0.90 4.54 -11.04
C PHE A 182 -0.30 3.62 -10.80
N PHE A 183 -1.24 4.05 -9.95
CA PHE A 183 -2.52 3.37 -9.77
C PHE A 183 -3.61 4.36 -9.35
N ASP A 184 -4.67 4.48 -10.16
CA ASP A 184 -5.77 5.41 -9.91
C ASP A 184 -6.82 4.78 -8.97
N TRP A 185 -6.55 4.86 -7.65
CA TRP A 185 -7.50 4.47 -6.61
C TRP A 185 -8.88 5.15 -6.73
N PRO A 186 -8.98 6.48 -6.97
CA PRO A 186 -10.27 7.12 -7.24
C PRO A 186 -11.05 6.49 -8.42
N ALA A 187 -10.39 6.13 -9.52
CA ALA A 187 -11.04 5.41 -10.61
C ALA A 187 -11.46 3.99 -10.23
N GLN A 188 -10.61 3.24 -9.52
CA GLN A 188 -10.94 1.91 -9.03
C GLN A 188 -12.16 1.92 -8.11
N LEU A 189 -12.17 2.83 -7.14
CA LEU A 189 -13.27 2.95 -6.17
C LEU A 189 -14.58 3.42 -6.83
N ARG A 190 -14.52 4.24 -7.89
CA ARG A 190 -15.71 4.54 -8.71
C ARG A 190 -16.26 3.30 -9.41
N ARG A 191 -15.40 2.41 -9.92
CA ARG A 191 -15.84 1.15 -10.52
C ARG A 191 -16.49 0.25 -9.47
N VAL A 192 -15.83 0.03 -8.33
CA VAL A 192 -16.37 -0.75 -7.21
C VAL A 192 -17.73 -0.20 -6.75
N ALA A 193 -17.82 1.13 -6.59
CA ALA A 193 -19.07 1.81 -6.24
C ALA A 193 -20.20 1.60 -7.26
N ALA A 194 -19.89 1.34 -8.53
CA ALA A 194 -20.87 1.12 -9.58
C ALA A 194 -21.23 -0.36 -9.77
N THR A 195 -20.27 -1.27 -9.55
CA THR A 195 -20.45 -2.70 -9.84
C THR A 195 -20.80 -3.52 -8.59
N ALA A 196 -20.07 -3.33 -7.49
CA ALA A 196 -20.32 -4.03 -6.23
C ALA A 196 -21.35 -3.28 -5.35
N ASP A 197 -21.43 -1.95 -5.50
CA ASP A 197 -22.33 -1.07 -4.76
C ASP A 197 -22.30 -1.34 -3.24
N PRO A 198 -21.13 -1.32 -2.57
CA PRO A 198 -21.05 -1.70 -1.16
C PRO A 198 -21.79 -0.69 -0.27
N ASP A 199 -22.31 -1.19 0.86
CA ASP A 199 -22.93 -0.38 1.91
C ASP A 199 -21.86 0.25 2.82
N VAL A 200 -20.73 -0.45 2.96
CA VAL A 200 -19.57 -0.05 3.76
C VAL A 200 -18.28 -0.13 2.95
N PHE A 201 -17.52 0.96 2.94
CA PHE A 201 -16.11 0.97 2.55
C PHE A 201 -15.23 0.95 3.79
N VAL A 202 -14.19 0.12 3.79
CA VAL A 202 -13.10 0.19 4.77
C VAL A 202 -11.81 0.39 4.00
N VAL A 203 -11.15 1.53 4.20
CA VAL A 203 -10.00 1.92 3.38
C VAL A 203 -8.78 2.25 4.21
N MET A 204 -7.61 1.84 3.73
CA MET A 204 -6.31 2.15 4.34
C MET A 204 -5.29 2.53 3.25
N PHE A 205 -5.07 3.84 3.08
CA PHE A 205 -4.11 4.38 2.12
C PHE A 205 -3.10 5.28 2.83
N GLY A 206 -1.88 5.35 2.30
CA GLY A 206 -0.93 6.40 2.65
C GLY A 206 0.51 5.95 2.83
N ALA A 207 0.79 4.64 2.94
CA ALA A 207 2.15 4.16 3.22
C ALA A 207 3.16 4.66 2.16
N ASN A 208 2.71 4.90 0.94
CA ASN A 208 3.53 5.39 -0.18
C ASN A 208 3.26 6.86 -0.54
N ASP A 209 2.41 7.58 0.19
CA ASP A 209 1.99 8.93 -0.19
C ASP A 209 2.91 10.04 0.33
N GLY A 210 3.88 9.69 1.20
CA GLY A 210 4.92 10.58 1.71
C GLY A 210 5.97 10.98 0.67
N GLN A 211 5.53 11.44 -0.50
CA GLN A 211 6.33 11.83 -1.68
C GLN A 211 5.73 13.08 -2.36
N ASN A 212 6.44 13.65 -3.33
CA ASN A 212 5.96 14.80 -4.09
C ASN A 212 4.65 14.47 -4.84
N LEU A 213 3.80 15.48 -5.05
CA LEU A 213 2.60 15.37 -5.88
C LEU A 213 2.85 16.02 -7.22
N GLN A 214 2.32 15.42 -8.27
CA GLN A 214 2.17 16.11 -9.56
C GLN A 214 0.72 16.59 -9.70
N VAL A 215 0.55 17.86 -10.05
CA VAL A 215 -0.72 18.50 -10.40
C VAL A 215 -0.49 19.24 -11.71
N ASP A 216 -1.11 18.73 -12.78
CA ASP A 216 -0.83 19.15 -14.16
C ASP A 216 0.68 19.04 -14.44
N ASP A 217 1.31 20.14 -14.88
CA ASP A 217 2.76 20.22 -15.15
C ASP A 217 3.59 20.66 -13.93
N ARG A 218 2.99 20.77 -12.74
CA ARG A 218 3.67 21.25 -11.53
C ARG A 218 3.93 20.12 -10.55
N VAL A 219 5.12 20.12 -9.97
CA VAL A 219 5.49 19.24 -8.84
C VAL A 219 5.38 20.03 -7.55
N LEU A 220 4.52 19.56 -6.65
CA LEU A 220 4.39 20.07 -5.28
C LEU A 220 5.28 19.25 -4.37
N THR A 221 6.23 19.90 -3.70
CA THR A 221 7.17 19.23 -2.80
C THR A 221 6.46 18.76 -1.53
N PHE A 222 6.71 17.51 -1.12
CA PHE A 222 6.16 16.94 0.11
C PHE A 222 6.34 17.86 1.33
N GLY A 223 5.31 17.94 2.17
CA GLY A 223 5.33 18.73 3.41
C GLY A 223 5.16 20.24 3.23
N THR A 224 5.16 20.77 2.00
CA THR A 224 4.85 22.19 1.77
C THR A 224 3.35 22.48 1.97
N PRO A 225 2.96 23.73 2.27
CA PRO A 225 1.54 24.10 2.38
C PRO A 225 0.73 23.78 1.12
N ALA A 226 1.31 23.95 -0.07
CA ALA A 226 0.66 23.62 -1.34
C ALA A 226 0.42 22.11 -1.48
N TRP A 227 1.40 21.30 -1.09
CA TRP A 227 1.26 19.84 -1.06
C TRP A 227 0.17 19.40 -0.08
N HIS A 228 0.15 19.98 1.13
CA HIS A 228 -0.84 19.65 2.15
C HIS A 228 -2.26 20.00 1.66
N ALA A 229 -2.44 21.18 1.07
CA ALA A 229 -3.72 21.61 0.51
C ALA A 229 -4.22 20.66 -0.59
N GLU A 230 -3.35 20.27 -1.53
CA GLU A 230 -3.72 19.34 -2.60
C GLU A 230 -4.02 17.93 -2.07
N TYR A 231 -3.20 17.42 -1.16
CA TYR A 231 -3.42 16.08 -0.60
C TYR A 231 -4.72 16.03 0.20
N HIS A 232 -4.99 17.04 1.03
CA HIS A 232 -6.27 17.19 1.75
C HIS A 232 -7.46 17.25 0.79
N ARG A 233 -7.34 17.99 -0.32
CA ARG A 233 -8.37 18.06 -1.37
C ARG A 233 -8.64 16.68 -1.98
N ARG A 234 -7.60 15.88 -2.28
CA ARG A 234 -7.74 14.52 -2.83
C ARG A 234 -8.45 13.58 -1.85
N VAL A 235 -8.01 13.57 -0.58
CA VAL A 235 -8.62 12.76 0.49
C VAL A 235 -10.09 13.13 0.68
N THR A 236 -10.37 14.43 0.84
CA THR A 236 -11.74 14.96 1.01
C THR A 236 -12.65 14.57 -0.16
N ALA A 237 -12.18 14.77 -1.39
CA ALA A 237 -12.95 14.42 -2.58
C ALA A 237 -13.23 12.91 -2.66
N LEU A 238 -12.31 12.06 -2.20
CA LEU A 238 -12.52 10.62 -2.17
C LEU A 238 -13.53 10.23 -1.07
N MET A 239 -13.38 10.75 0.14
CA MET A 239 -14.32 10.56 1.25
C MET A 239 -15.75 10.95 0.87
N GLN A 240 -15.93 12.11 0.24
CA GLN A 240 -17.22 12.57 -0.26
C GLN A 240 -17.84 11.61 -1.29
N ARG A 241 -17.03 11.07 -2.22
CA ARG A 241 -17.50 10.11 -3.23
C ARG A 241 -17.87 8.77 -2.62
N LEU A 242 -17.06 8.26 -1.70
CA LEU A 242 -17.27 6.96 -1.07
C LEU A 242 -18.51 6.96 -0.16
N SER A 243 -18.72 8.06 0.57
CA SER A 243 -19.89 8.23 1.46
C SER A 243 -21.16 8.68 0.73
N ALA A 244 -21.08 8.95 -0.57
CA ALA A 244 -22.25 9.28 -1.38
C ALA A 244 -23.29 8.16 -1.34
N ARG A 245 -24.55 8.50 -1.61
CA ARG A 245 -25.69 7.55 -1.60
C ARG A 245 -25.91 6.84 -0.24
N GLY A 246 -25.45 7.45 0.85
CA GLY A 246 -25.72 6.97 2.22
C GLY A 246 -24.77 5.89 2.73
N ARG A 247 -23.72 5.56 1.98
CA ARG A 247 -22.71 4.56 2.34
C ARG A 247 -21.86 5.04 3.52
N TRP A 248 -21.37 4.10 4.31
CA TRP A 248 -20.43 4.38 5.38
C TRP A 248 -18.99 4.12 4.95
N VAL A 249 -18.06 4.90 5.49
CA VAL A 249 -16.62 4.77 5.21
C VAL A 249 -15.87 4.70 6.54
N TRP A 250 -15.12 3.63 6.76
CA TRP A 250 -14.08 3.59 7.78
C TRP A 250 -12.74 3.89 7.11
N TRP A 251 -12.19 5.06 7.40
CA TRP A 251 -10.87 5.47 6.96
C TRP A 251 -9.85 5.12 8.04
N VAL A 252 -9.08 4.08 7.80
CA VAL A 252 -8.09 3.58 8.75
C VAL A 252 -6.79 4.37 8.57
N GLY A 253 -6.37 5.04 9.64
CA GLY A 253 -5.09 5.75 9.68
C GLY A 253 -3.90 4.80 9.61
N GLN A 254 -2.72 5.36 9.40
CA GLN A 254 -1.44 4.67 9.33
C GLN A 254 -0.89 4.39 10.74
N PRO A 255 -0.38 3.18 11.04
CA PRO A 255 0.16 2.86 12.36
C PRO A 255 1.50 3.59 12.60
N GLY A 256 1.98 3.55 13.85
CA GLY A 256 3.33 4.06 14.18
C GLY A 256 4.41 3.34 13.39
N MET A 257 5.45 4.01 12.92
CA MET A 257 6.55 3.40 12.16
C MET A 257 7.83 3.38 12.97
N ARG A 258 8.74 2.42 12.69
CA ARG A 258 10.02 2.33 13.40
C ARG A 258 10.93 3.52 13.09
N SER A 259 11.03 3.89 11.82
CA SER A 259 11.83 5.03 11.38
C SER A 259 11.12 6.33 11.75
N ALA A 260 11.81 7.22 12.47
CA ALA A 260 11.25 8.51 12.89
C ALA A 260 10.81 9.36 11.69
N ASP A 261 11.60 9.40 10.61
CA ASP A 261 11.28 10.18 9.42
C ASP A 261 10.04 9.64 8.72
N PHE A 262 9.93 8.31 8.62
CA PHE A 262 8.76 7.68 8.00
C PHE A 262 7.52 7.82 8.88
N ASP A 263 7.70 7.72 10.21
CA ASP A 263 6.65 7.94 11.20
C ASP A 263 6.09 9.37 11.17
N ALA A 264 6.96 10.37 11.01
CA ALA A 264 6.57 11.76 10.86
C ALA A 264 5.73 11.98 9.59
N ARG A 265 6.09 11.32 8.47
CA ARG A 265 5.29 11.35 7.24
C ARG A 265 3.90 10.74 7.49
N MET A 266 3.83 9.57 8.11
CA MET A 266 2.55 8.92 8.43
C MET A 266 1.68 9.75 9.38
N SER A 267 2.31 10.42 10.34
CA SER A 267 1.61 11.32 11.27
C SER A 267 0.98 12.50 10.53
N LEU A 268 1.72 13.12 9.60
CA LEU A 268 1.19 14.20 8.74
C LEU A 268 -0.01 13.72 7.91
N LEU A 269 0.07 12.53 7.30
CA LEU A 269 -1.04 11.96 6.54
C LEU A 269 -2.27 11.69 7.43
N ASN A 270 -2.06 11.15 8.63
CA ASN A 270 -3.14 10.89 9.57
C ASN A 270 -3.85 12.15 10.04
N ASP A 271 -3.12 13.26 10.21
CA ASP A 271 -3.74 14.54 10.55
C ASP A 271 -4.64 15.04 9.42
N VAL A 272 -4.21 14.88 8.16
CA VAL A 272 -5.06 15.16 6.99
C VAL A 272 -6.32 14.28 6.99
N TYR A 273 -6.17 12.97 7.25
CA TYR A 273 -7.30 12.05 7.26
C TYR A 273 -8.30 12.37 8.37
N ARG A 274 -7.80 12.62 9.58
CA ARG A 274 -8.63 12.97 10.74
C ARG A 274 -9.37 14.28 10.50
N SER A 275 -8.68 15.29 9.97
CA SER A 275 -9.27 16.59 9.60
C SER A 275 -10.37 16.42 8.55
N ALA A 276 -10.07 15.75 7.43
CA ALA A 276 -11.04 15.55 6.36
C ALA A 276 -12.26 14.72 6.80
N ALA A 277 -12.05 13.67 7.61
CA ALA A 277 -13.14 12.84 8.11
C ALA A 277 -14.10 13.61 9.04
N ALA A 278 -13.60 14.58 9.82
CA ALA A 278 -14.41 15.39 10.73
C ALA A 278 -15.52 16.18 10.00
N ASP A 279 -15.29 16.52 8.73
CA ASP A 279 -16.26 17.23 7.89
C ASP A 279 -17.32 16.31 7.24
N HIS A 280 -17.24 14.99 7.45
CA HIS A 280 -18.11 14.00 6.79
C HIS A 280 -18.83 13.11 7.80
N GLN A 281 -20.15 13.28 7.94
CA GLN A 281 -20.97 12.55 8.92
C GLN A 281 -20.96 11.01 8.77
N ARG A 282 -20.68 10.49 7.57
CA ARG A 282 -20.65 9.05 7.28
C ARG A 282 -19.24 8.49 7.11
N VAL A 283 -18.23 9.24 7.54
CA VAL A 283 -16.84 8.81 7.53
C VAL A 283 -16.35 8.72 8.96
N ALA A 284 -15.95 7.53 9.38
CA ALA A 284 -15.29 7.28 10.65
C ALA A 284 -13.78 7.21 10.40
N TYR A 285 -12.99 8.02 11.10
CA TYR A 285 -11.54 7.87 11.15
C TYR A 285 -11.16 6.88 12.26
N VAL A 286 -10.39 5.84 11.92
CA VAL A 286 -9.86 4.87 12.89
C VAL A 286 -8.40 5.16 13.15
N ASP A 287 -8.06 5.50 14.39
CA ASP A 287 -6.67 5.72 14.80
C ASP A 287 -5.95 4.39 15.05
N SER A 288 -5.27 3.88 14.03
CA SER A 288 -4.49 2.65 14.17
C SER A 288 -3.19 2.86 14.95
N ARG A 289 -2.68 4.10 15.12
CA ARG A 289 -1.41 4.34 15.83
C ARG A 289 -1.51 3.87 17.27
N ALA A 290 -2.59 4.23 17.95
CA ALA A 290 -2.84 3.86 19.34
C ALA A 290 -2.87 2.34 19.58
N LEU A 291 -3.17 1.54 18.54
CA LEU A 291 -3.19 0.08 18.62
C LEU A 291 -1.80 -0.57 18.55
N PHE A 292 -0.82 0.18 18.03
CA PHE A 292 0.53 -0.33 17.70
C PHE A 292 1.67 0.44 18.38
N THR A 293 1.35 1.36 19.29
CA THR A 293 2.33 2.05 20.14
C THR A 293 2.34 1.48 21.55
N GLY A 294 3.53 1.39 22.16
CA GLY A 294 3.68 1.00 23.56
C GLY A 294 3.18 2.09 24.53
N PRO A 295 3.27 1.86 25.86
CA PRO A 295 2.79 2.80 26.88
C PRO A 295 3.39 4.21 26.80
N THR A 296 4.59 4.34 26.23
CA THR A 296 5.28 5.62 26.02
C THR A 296 4.89 6.32 24.71
N GLY A 297 3.98 5.75 23.92
CA GLY A 297 3.63 6.21 22.58
C GLY A 297 4.65 5.83 21.50
N ALA A 298 5.75 5.16 21.85
CA ALA A 298 6.78 4.75 20.90
C ALA A 298 6.41 3.48 20.13
N PHE A 299 6.99 3.32 18.93
CA PHE A 299 6.90 2.09 18.15
C PHE A 299 7.34 0.88 18.99
N SER A 300 6.54 -0.19 18.95
CA SER A 300 6.93 -1.48 19.52
C SER A 300 6.55 -2.61 18.54
N PRO A 301 7.50 -3.49 18.16
CA PRO A 301 7.17 -4.60 17.27
C PRO A 301 6.40 -5.70 17.99
N TYR A 302 6.54 -5.79 19.31
CA TYR A 302 5.79 -6.71 20.15
C TYR A 302 4.79 -5.95 21.01
N LEU A 303 3.59 -6.47 21.18
CA LEU A 303 2.59 -5.96 22.11
C LEU A 303 1.86 -7.13 22.75
N ASP A 304 1.21 -6.87 23.86
CA ASP A 304 0.44 -7.91 24.53
C ASP A 304 -0.85 -8.15 23.76
N ASP A 305 -1.16 -9.42 23.48
CA ASP A 305 -2.41 -9.83 22.86
C ASP A 305 -3.59 -9.74 23.86
N ALA A 306 -4.79 -10.10 23.41
CA ALA A 306 -5.98 -10.08 24.29
C ALA A 306 -5.91 -11.05 25.49
N ARG A 307 -4.95 -11.98 25.48
CA ARG A 307 -4.69 -12.96 26.56
C ARG A 307 -3.50 -12.55 27.42
N GLY A 308 -2.89 -11.39 27.17
CA GLY A 308 -1.72 -10.88 27.88
C GLY A 308 -0.38 -11.50 27.42
N ASN A 309 -0.36 -12.28 26.33
CA ASN A 309 0.88 -12.85 25.82
C ASN A 309 1.63 -11.81 24.97
N ARG A 310 2.94 -11.77 25.10
CA ARG A 310 3.79 -10.94 24.26
C ARG A 310 3.81 -11.50 22.83
N THR A 311 3.20 -10.79 21.88
CA THR A 311 3.06 -11.23 20.48
C THR A 311 3.69 -10.23 19.52
N LEU A 312 4.36 -10.73 18.48
CA LEU A 312 4.90 -9.90 17.40
C LEU A 312 3.74 -9.35 16.56
N MET A 313 3.53 -8.04 16.61
CA MET A 313 2.47 -7.32 15.88
C MET A 313 2.97 -6.66 14.60
N ARG A 314 4.28 -6.41 14.48
CA ARG A 314 4.90 -5.72 13.35
C ARG A 314 6.02 -6.54 12.74
N GLN A 315 6.12 -6.50 11.42
CA GLN A 315 7.19 -7.17 10.69
C GLN A 315 8.55 -6.53 10.97
N GLN A 316 9.61 -7.22 10.56
CA GLN A 316 10.99 -6.78 10.79
C GLN A 316 11.34 -5.47 10.10
N ASP A 317 10.65 -5.10 9.02
CA ASP A 317 10.82 -3.82 8.33
C ASP A 317 10.35 -2.60 9.15
N GLY A 318 9.56 -2.82 10.20
CA GLY A 318 8.99 -1.73 11.01
C GLY A 318 7.89 -0.93 10.33
N ILE A 319 7.32 -1.47 9.25
CA ILE A 319 6.24 -0.89 8.43
C ILE A 319 5.03 -1.81 8.47
N HIS A 320 5.16 -3.06 8.00
CA HIS A 320 4.01 -3.95 7.83
C HIS A 320 3.52 -4.57 9.13
N LEU A 321 2.25 -4.96 9.15
CA LEU A 321 1.66 -5.75 10.22
C LEU A 321 2.06 -7.22 10.05
N THR A 322 2.18 -7.96 11.16
CA THR A 322 2.11 -9.42 11.09
C THR A 322 0.64 -9.85 10.97
N ARG A 323 0.38 -11.13 10.71
CA ARG A 323 -0.97 -11.70 10.83
C ARG A 323 -1.66 -11.35 12.15
N ALA A 324 -0.95 -11.44 13.27
CA ALA A 324 -1.48 -11.07 14.59
C ALA A 324 -1.80 -9.56 14.68
N GLY A 325 -0.95 -8.70 14.11
CA GLY A 325 -1.22 -7.27 14.00
C GLY A 325 -2.43 -6.97 13.12
N GLY A 326 -2.55 -7.62 11.96
CA GLY A 326 -3.71 -7.52 11.07
C GLY A 326 -5.01 -7.92 11.78
N GLN A 327 -5.00 -9.03 12.51
CA GLN A 327 -6.13 -9.49 13.33
C GLN A 327 -6.51 -8.50 14.43
N ARG A 328 -5.53 -7.87 15.11
CA ARG A 328 -5.80 -6.84 16.10
C ARG A 328 -6.53 -5.65 15.49
N LEU A 329 -6.01 -5.12 14.38
CA LEU A 329 -6.62 -3.98 13.70
C LEU A 329 -8.01 -4.33 13.15
N ALA A 330 -8.14 -5.52 12.54
CA ALA A 330 -9.41 -6.05 12.06
C ALA A 330 -10.45 -6.15 13.17
N GLY A 331 -10.08 -6.67 14.35
CA GLY A 331 -10.98 -6.74 15.50
C GLY A 331 -11.45 -5.36 15.98
N THR A 332 -10.55 -4.37 16.04
CA THR A 332 -10.92 -3.00 16.42
C THR A 332 -11.85 -2.36 15.40
N VAL A 333 -11.52 -2.41 14.11
CA VAL A 333 -12.36 -1.83 13.04
C VAL A 333 -13.71 -2.54 12.97
N PHE A 334 -13.72 -3.87 13.05
CA PHE A 334 -14.96 -4.63 13.02
C PHE A 334 -15.84 -4.32 14.22
N ALA A 335 -15.28 -4.12 15.42
CA ALA A 335 -16.08 -3.75 16.60
C ALA A 335 -16.79 -2.39 16.42
N GLU A 336 -16.20 -1.42 15.72
CA GLU A 336 -16.88 -0.15 15.41
C GLU A 336 -18.03 -0.33 14.42
N ILE A 337 -17.83 -1.19 13.40
CA ILE A 337 -18.87 -1.53 12.43
C ILE A 337 -19.99 -2.32 13.11
N ASP A 338 -19.63 -3.31 13.93
CA ASP A 338 -20.56 -4.14 14.68
C ASP A 338 -21.39 -3.32 15.66
N ALA A 339 -20.79 -2.40 16.40
CA ALA A 339 -21.54 -1.47 17.26
C ALA A 339 -22.58 -0.65 16.49
N ARG A 340 -22.37 -0.45 15.19
CA ARG A 340 -23.32 0.24 14.32
C ARG A 340 -24.44 -0.66 13.81
N TRP A 341 -24.22 -1.94 13.52
CA TRP A 341 -25.23 -2.84 12.92
C TRP A 341 -25.70 -4.00 13.80
N ALA A 342 -25.12 -4.22 14.98
CA ALA A 342 -25.37 -5.38 15.86
C ALA A 342 -25.23 -6.72 15.10
N LEU A 343 -24.13 -6.86 14.35
CA LEU A 343 -23.87 -8.01 13.48
C LEU A 343 -23.56 -9.27 14.29
N THR A 344 -23.00 -9.14 15.50
CA THR A 344 -22.68 -10.26 16.38
C THR A 344 -23.78 -10.59 17.41
N GLU A 345 -24.71 -9.66 17.67
CA GLU A 345 -25.81 -9.88 18.61
C GLU A 345 -26.98 -10.61 17.93
N GLY A 346 -27.38 -11.76 18.47
CA GLY A 346 -28.55 -12.52 18.05
C GLY A 346 -28.22 -13.89 17.46
N ASP A 347 -28.29 -14.91 18.31
CA ASP A 347 -29.12 -16.09 18.09
C ASP A 347 -30.06 -16.22 19.31
#